data_AF-A0A7S2R6T3-F1
#
_entry.id   AF-A0A7S2R6T3-F1
#
_cell.length_a   1.000
_cell.length_b   1.000
_cell.length_c   1.000
_cell.angle_alpha   90.00
_cell.angle_beta   90.00
_cell.angle_gamma   90.00
#
_symmetry.space_group_name_H-M   'P 1'
#
loop_
_entity.id
_entity.type
_entity.pdbx_description
1 polymer ?
#
loop_
_entity_poly.entity_id
_entity_poly.type
_entity_poly.pdbx_seq_one_letter_code
_entity_poly.pdbx_strand_id
1 'polypeptide(L)'
;RLMLASSADAVKVAAKTKNDFEVYMLTSVDKQSLVCEDNQIPFIFTIIYDLFPLDIIWYLHNNDDGFIMGRWGVKDESMGLEPFVYEKCLENNKSYTFHIFDTYGDGICCDWGVGTYSMKFDDKTVLNDNFKVD
;
A
#
# COMPACT_ATOMS: atom_id res chain seq x y z
N ARG A 1 30.64 -20.88 -12.07
CA ARG A 1 29.83 -21.37 -10.94
C ARG A 1 28.39 -20.92 -11.21
N LEU A 2 27.57 -21.80 -11.78
CA LEU A 2 26.11 -21.61 -11.82
C LEU A 2 25.59 -21.90 -10.41
N MET A 3 24.76 -21.03 -9.85
CA MET A 3 23.83 -21.40 -8.78
C MET A 3 22.43 -21.31 -9.36
N LEU A 4 21.82 -22.48 -9.57
CA LEU A 4 20.37 -22.62 -9.67
C LEU A 4 19.86 -22.68 -8.23
N ALA A 5 19.05 -21.71 -7.81
CA ALA A 5 18.21 -21.87 -6.63
C ALA A 5 16.81 -22.27 -7.10
N SER A 6 16.44 -23.52 -6.86
CA SER A 6 15.05 -23.96 -6.91
C SER A 6 14.39 -23.56 -5.59
N SER A 7 13.37 -22.70 -5.59
CA SER A 7 12.49 -22.58 -4.42
C SER A 7 11.33 -23.58 -4.58
N ALA A 8 11.21 -24.46 -3.61
CA ALA A 8 10.21 -25.52 -3.54
C ALA A 8 9.29 -25.27 -2.34
N ASP A 9 8.58 -24.15 -2.33
CA ASP A 9 7.73 -23.74 -1.20
C ASP A 9 6.27 -23.60 -1.62
N ALA A 10 5.64 -24.73 -1.96
CA ALA A 10 4.17 -24.78 -2.08
C ALA A 10 3.56 -25.27 -0.76
N VAL A 11 2.84 -24.40 -0.05
CA VAL A 11 2.05 -24.79 1.14
C VAL A 11 0.70 -25.33 0.67
N LYS A 12 0.39 -26.57 1.05
CA LYS A 12 -0.93 -27.18 0.79
C LYS A 12 -1.83 -26.95 1.99
N VAL A 13 -2.90 -26.18 1.80
CA VAL A 13 -3.95 -26.02 2.82
C VAL A 13 -5.19 -26.76 2.33
N ALA A 14 -5.71 -27.66 3.14
CA ALA A 14 -6.99 -28.31 2.91
C ALA A 14 -8.03 -27.69 3.86
N ALA A 15 -9.09 -27.12 3.29
CA ALA A 15 -10.24 -26.66 4.07
C ALA A 15 -11.37 -27.69 3.93
N LYS A 16 -11.98 -28.07 5.05
CA LYS A 16 -13.14 -28.97 5.06
C LYS A 16 -14.40 -28.13 4.90
N THR A 17 -15.13 -28.32 3.80
CA THR A 17 -16.49 -27.80 3.68
C THR A 17 -17.50 -28.85 4.17
N LYS A 18 -18.78 -28.48 4.24
CA LYS A 18 -19.84 -29.39 4.72
C LYS A 18 -19.97 -30.65 3.85
N ASN A 19 -19.54 -30.60 2.58
CA ASN A 19 -19.78 -31.65 1.60
C ASN A 19 -18.50 -32.18 0.89
N ASP A 20 -17.33 -31.56 1.01
CA ASP A 20 -16.08 -32.08 0.42
C ASP A 20 -14.80 -31.46 1.04
N PHE A 21 -13.63 -32.03 0.73
CA PHE A 21 -12.32 -31.45 0.98
C PHE A 21 -11.81 -30.73 -0.27
N GLU A 22 -11.73 -29.40 -0.21
CA GLU A 22 -11.06 -28.62 -1.26
C GLU A 22 -9.59 -28.42 -0.89
N VAL A 23 -8.70 -28.79 -1.81
CA VAL A 23 -7.25 -28.63 -1.65
C VAL A 23 -6.80 -27.41 -2.45
N TYR A 24 -6.28 -26.40 -1.75
CA TYR A 24 -5.72 -25.21 -2.37
C TYR A 24 -4.19 -25.35 -2.43
N MET A 25 -3.64 -25.22 -3.63
CA MET A 25 -2.20 -25.16 -3.85
C MET A 25 -1.76 -23.71 -3.76
N LEU A 26 -1.19 -23.31 -2.63
CA LEU A 26 -0.51 -22.02 -2.51
C LEU A 26 0.94 -22.26 -2.92
N THR A 27 1.29 -21.98 -4.17
CA THR A 27 2.70 -21.65 -4.49
C THR A 27 3.03 -20.42 -3.66
N SER A 28 4.15 -20.42 -2.92
CA SER A 28 4.74 -19.29 -2.18
C SER A 28 3.86 -18.06 -2.07
N VAL A 29 3.57 -17.62 -0.83
CA VAL A 29 2.99 -16.30 -0.57
C VAL A 29 3.97 -15.23 -1.07
N ASP A 30 4.00 -15.01 -2.38
CA ASP A 30 4.68 -13.94 -3.06
C ASP A 30 3.61 -12.88 -3.30
N LYS A 31 3.16 -12.23 -2.22
CA LYS A 31 2.84 -10.82 -2.38
C LYS A 31 4.19 -10.17 -2.62
N GLN A 32 4.52 -9.97 -3.89
CA GLN A 32 5.78 -9.45 -4.40
C GLN A 32 6.29 -8.33 -3.49
N SER A 33 7.22 -8.66 -2.57
CA SER A 33 7.86 -7.66 -1.75
C SER A 33 8.72 -6.83 -2.71
N LEU A 34 8.52 -5.52 -2.69
CA LEU A 34 9.26 -4.59 -3.54
C LEU A 34 10.74 -4.71 -3.19
N VAL A 35 11.56 -5.17 -4.15
CA VAL A 35 13.02 -5.28 -3.99
C VAL A 35 13.68 -4.01 -4.50
N CYS A 36 14.52 -3.40 -3.68
CA CYS A 36 15.25 -2.16 -3.98
C CYS A 36 16.77 -2.38 -4.01
N GLU A 37 17.50 -1.39 -4.53
CA GLU A 37 18.97 -1.36 -4.49
C GLU A 37 19.50 -1.15 -3.06
N ASP A 38 20.78 -1.47 -2.81
CA ASP A 38 21.40 -1.38 -1.47
C ASP A 38 21.31 0.01 -0.81
N ASN A 39 21.23 1.07 -1.61
CA ASN A 39 21.10 2.46 -1.16
C ASN A 39 19.64 2.94 -1.10
N GLN A 40 18.67 2.04 -1.25
CA GLN A 40 17.25 2.35 -1.28
C GLN A 40 16.48 1.52 -0.25
N ILE A 41 15.33 2.05 0.16
CA ILE A 41 14.40 1.37 1.05
C ILE A 41 13.05 1.20 0.33
N PRO A 42 12.43 0.00 0.39
CA PRO A 42 11.09 -0.20 -0.13
C PRO A 42 10.08 0.66 0.65
N PHE A 43 9.34 1.51 -0.04
CA PHE A 43 8.23 2.28 0.50
C PHE A 43 6.91 1.77 -0.10
N ILE A 44 5.94 1.50 0.77
CA ILE A 44 4.60 1.07 0.37
C ILE A 44 3.58 1.96 1.07
N PHE A 45 2.76 2.63 0.29
CA PHE A 45 1.59 3.38 0.75
C PHE A 45 0.33 2.62 0.37
N THR A 46 -0.54 2.35 1.33
CA THR A 46 -1.88 1.76 1.08
C THR A 46 -2.95 2.72 1.57
N ILE A 47 -3.98 2.91 0.78
CA ILE A 47 -5.16 3.69 1.16
C ILE A 47 -6.43 2.92 0.85
N ILE A 48 -7.34 2.93 1.81
CA ILE A 48 -8.73 2.52 1.68
C ILE A 48 -9.54 3.79 1.86
N TYR A 49 -10.31 4.15 0.85
CA TYR A 49 -11.12 5.38 0.88
C TYR A 49 -12.39 5.17 1.69
N ASP A 50 -13.01 6.27 2.11
CA ASP A 50 -14.38 6.28 2.61
C ASP A 50 -15.38 6.36 1.44
N LEU A 51 -16.59 6.89 1.68
CA LEU A 51 -17.61 7.01 0.63
C LEU A 51 -17.29 8.15 -0.36
N PHE A 52 -16.26 8.97 -0.11
CA PHE A 52 -15.92 10.16 -0.89
C PHE A 52 -14.47 10.13 -1.41
N PRO A 53 -14.09 9.08 -2.19
CA PRO A 53 -12.72 8.89 -2.65
C PRO A 53 -12.18 10.01 -3.55
N LEU A 54 -13.07 10.75 -4.25
CA LEU A 54 -12.70 11.85 -5.14
C LEU A 54 -12.12 13.05 -4.41
N ASP A 55 -12.44 13.19 -3.13
CA ASP A 55 -11.98 14.33 -2.32
C ASP A 55 -10.55 14.13 -1.82
N ILE A 56 -10.03 12.89 -1.92
CA ILE A 56 -8.72 12.52 -1.41
C ILE A 56 -7.63 12.61 -2.47
N ILE A 57 -6.61 13.41 -2.18
CA ILE A 57 -5.41 13.58 -3.01
C ILE A 57 -4.19 13.38 -2.13
N TRP A 58 -3.18 12.66 -2.62
CA TRP A 58 -1.90 12.53 -1.92
C TRP A 58 -0.72 12.81 -2.85
N TYR A 59 0.40 13.21 -2.25
CA TYR A 59 1.69 13.29 -2.92
C TYR A 59 2.85 12.97 -1.98
N LEU A 60 3.90 12.42 -2.58
CA LEU A 60 5.19 12.15 -1.96
C LEU A 60 6.25 12.95 -2.72
N HIS A 61 6.99 13.80 -2.02
CA HIS A 61 8.12 14.52 -2.61
C HIS A 61 9.42 14.25 -1.86
N ASN A 62 10.53 14.34 -2.58
CA ASN A 62 11.87 14.38 -2.01
C ASN A 62 12.18 15.83 -1.60
N ASN A 63 12.49 16.05 -0.33
CA ASN A 63 12.76 17.40 0.20
C ASN A 63 14.11 17.96 -0.24
N ASP A 64 15.04 17.09 -0.65
CA ASP A 64 16.39 17.50 -1.00
C ASP A 64 16.43 18.20 -2.37
N ASP A 65 15.63 17.74 -3.33
CA ASP A 65 15.58 18.26 -4.70
C ASP A 65 14.20 18.82 -5.11
N GLY A 66 13.18 18.65 -4.27
CA GLY A 66 11.81 19.08 -4.52
C GLY A 66 11.04 18.21 -5.52
N PHE A 67 11.59 17.07 -5.94
CA PHE A 67 10.97 16.23 -6.97
C PHE A 67 9.77 15.46 -6.41
N ILE A 68 8.67 15.46 -7.16
CA ILE A 68 7.47 14.69 -6.83
C ILE A 68 7.68 13.23 -7.27
N MET A 69 7.85 12.36 -6.29
CA MET A 69 8.09 10.92 -6.48
C MET A 69 6.79 10.18 -6.83
N GLY A 70 5.67 10.61 -6.23
CA GLY A 70 4.35 10.05 -6.45
C GLY A 70 3.27 11.09 -6.21
N ARG A 71 2.22 11.04 -7.03
CA ARG A 71 1.00 11.84 -6.88
C ARG A 71 -0.17 11.07 -7.44
N TRP A 72 -1.25 11.00 -6.68
CA TRP A 72 -2.49 10.41 -7.16
C TRP A 72 -3.70 11.04 -6.49
N GLY A 73 -4.80 11.00 -7.21
CA GLY A 73 -6.14 11.31 -6.75
C GLY A 73 -7.11 10.48 -7.58
N VAL A 74 -8.18 10.02 -6.96
CA VAL A 74 -9.21 9.24 -7.66
C VAL A 74 -9.86 10.13 -8.72
N LYS A 75 -10.12 9.57 -9.91
CA LYS A 75 -10.73 10.31 -11.04
C LYS A 75 -12.18 9.93 -11.29
N ASP A 76 -12.58 8.79 -10.74
CA ASP A 76 -13.93 8.23 -10.84
C ASP A 76 -14.18 7.43 -9.55
N GLU A 77 -15.35 7.58 -8.94
CA GLU A 77 -15.69 6.95 -7.65
C GLU A 77 -15.46 5.44 -7.65
N SER A 78 -15.66 4.76 -8.79
CA SER A 78 -15.44 3.31 -8.89
C SER A 78 -14.00 2.89 -8.62
N MET A 79 -13.03 3.79 -8.82
CA MET A 79 -11.61 3.52 -8.54
C MET A 79 -11.29 3.60 -7.04
N GLY A 80 -12.19 4.15 -6.22
CA GLY A 80 -12.06 4.21 -4.77
C GLY A 80 -12.72 3.04 -4.03
N LEU A 81 -13.39 2.14 -4.76
CA LEU A 81 -14.09 0.99 -4.17
C LEU A 81 -13.14 -0.11 -3.65
N GLU A 82 -11.90 -0.11 -4.13
CA GLU A 82 -10.87 -1.06 -3.74
C GLU A 82 -9.65 -0.34 -3.14
N PRO A 83 -8.88 -1.01 -2.26
CA PRO A 83 -7.65 -0.44 -1.73
C PRO A 83 -6.68 -0.07 -2.85
N PHE A 84 -6.16 1.14 -2.80
CA PHE A 84 -5.08 1.58 -3.69
C PHE A 84 -3.73 1.38 -3.00
N VAL A 85 -2.77 0.83 -3.74
CA VAL A 85 -1.41 0.56 -3.25
C VAL A 85 -0.42 1.26 -4.18
N TYR A 86 0.47 2.06 -3.60
CA TYR A 86 1.60 2.68 -4.27
C TYR A 86 2.91 2.18 -3.69
N GLU A 87 3.81 1.75 -4.57
CA GLU A 87 5.08 1.14 -4.22
C GLU A 87 6.22 1.91 -4.89
N LYS A 88 7.26 2.25 -4.13
CA LYS A 88 8.42 2.99 -4.64
C LYS A 88 9.67 2.68 -3.83
N CYS A 89 10.81 2.56 -4.50
CA CYS A 89 12.10 2.55 -3.83
C CYS A 89 12.54 4.00 -3.56
N LEU A 90 12.85 4.31 -2.30
CA LEU A 90 13.29 5.63 -1.87
C LEU A 90 14.75 5.57 -1.45
N GLU A 91 15.58 6.52 -1.88
CA GLU A 91 16.98 6.61 -1.44
C GLU A 91 17.06 6.78 0.09
N ASN A 92 17.86 5.95 0.76
CA ASN A 92 17.90 5.85 2.23
C ASN A 92 18.62 7.03 2.93
N ASN A 93 19.30 7.88 2.16
CA ASN A 93 20.02 9.06 2.64
C ASN A 93 19.27 10.38 2.34
N LYS A 94 18.01 10.29 1.93
CA LYS A 94 17.14 11.43 1.60
C LYS A 94 16.02 11.61 2.60
N SER A 95 15.47 12.80 2.63
CA SER A 95 14.28 13.10 3.41
C SER A 95 13.06 13.28 2.51
N TYR A 96 11.93 12.71 2.93
CA TYR A 96 10.70 12.73 2.16
C TYR A 96 9.57 13.30 3.00
N THR A 97 8.65 14.01 2.36
CA THR A 97 7.39 14.39 2.98
C THR A 97 6.25 13.80 2.19
N PHE A 98 5.40 13.09 2.91
CA PHE A 98 4.14 12.59 2.41
C PHE A 98 3.03 13.52 2.86
N HIS A 99 2.16 13.89 1.93
CA HIS A 99 0.97 14.66 2.23
C HIS A 99 -0.26 13.93 1.70
N ILE A 100 -1.33 13.98 2.49
CA ILE A 100 -2.66 13.55 2.13
C ILE A 100 -3.60 14.71 2.43
N PHE A 101 -4.48 15.01 1.49
CA PHE A 101 -5.47 16.07 1.57
C PHE A 101 -6.82 15.46 1.33
N ASP A 102 -7.76 15.92 2.14
CA ASP A 102 -9.16 15.87 1.81
C ASP A 102 -9.58 17.29 1.41
N THR A 103 -10.13 17.43 0.21
CA THR A 103 -10.53 18.72 -0.35
C THR A 103 -11.85 19.24 0.20
N TYR A 104 -12.70 18.38 0.76
CA TYR A 104 -13.96 18.78 1.37
C TYR A 104 -13.78 19.22 2.83
N GLY A 105 -12.82 18.61 3.53
CA GLY A 105 -12.31 19.02 4.83
C GLY A 105 -12.96 18.30 6.02
N ASP A 106 -13.55 17.13 5.83
CA ASP A 106 -14.07 16.25 6.89
C ASP A 106 -13.15 15.07 7.20
N GLY A 107 -12.17 14.80 6.34
CA GLY A 107 -11.13 13.81 6.52
C GLY A 107 -11.29 12.62 5.58
N ILE A 108 -10.76 11.48 5.98
CA ILE A 108 -10.99 10.19 5.29
C ILE A 108 -11.83 9.24 6.15
N CYS A 109 -12.36 9.73 7.26
CA CYS A 109 -13.23 8.96 8.12
C CYS A 109 -14.30 9.83 8.75
N CYS A 110 -15.47 9.22 8.89
CA CYS A 110 -15.97 8.67 10.15
C CYS A 110 -17.50 8.78 10.11
N ASP A 111 -17.97 9.99 9.82
CA ASP A 111 -19.39 10.29 9.67
C ASP A 111 -19.89 9.90 8.27
N TRP A 112 -18.99 9.88 7.28
CA TRP A 112 -19.27 9.67 5.86
C TRP A 112 -18.60 8.42 5.29
N GLY A 113 -18.41 7.41 6.14
CA GLY A 113 -17.68 6.18 5.81
C GLY A 113 -16.38 6.07 6.59
N VAL A 114 -15.72 4.92 6.42
CA VAL A 114 -14.49 4.60 7.15
C VAL A 114 -13.40 4.26 6.16
N GLY A 115 -12.57 5.25 5.86
CA GLY A 115 -11.30 5.07 5.19
C GLY A 115 -10.14 4.97 6.19
N THR A 116 -9.02 4.45 5.71
CA THR A 116 -7.77 4.31 6.45
C THR A 116 -6.60 4.42 5.48
N TYR A 117 -5.42 4.76 5.98
CA TYR A 117 -4.19 4.70 5.20
C TYR A 117 -3.03 4.19 6.04
N SER A 118 -2.06 3.58 5.37
CA SER A 118 -0.85 3.08 6.02
C SER A 118 0.38 3.31 5.16
N MET A 119 1.51 3.48 5.84
CA MET A 119 2.82 3.56 5.21
C MET A 119 3.74 2.51 5.82
N LYS A 120 4.47 1.82 4.95
CA LYS A 120 5.50 0.83 5.32
C LYS A 120 6.84 1.20 4.70
N PHE A 121 7.89 0.93 5.45
CA PHE A 121 9.28 1.00 5.00
C PHE A 121 9.94 -0.33 5.31
N ASP A 122 10.55 -0.99 4.33
CA ASP A 122 11.18 -2.32 4.51
C ASP A 122 10.23 -3.32 5.22
N ASP A 123 8.99 -3.41 4.69
CA ASP A 123 7.87 -4.20 5.24
C ASP A 123 7.40 -3.85 6.67
N LYS A 124 8.05 -2.90 7.34
CA LYS A 124 7.65 -2.39 8.65
C LYS A 124 6.65 -1.25 8.52
N THR A 125 5.46 -1.44 9.07
CA THR A 125 4.48 -0.34 9.23
C THR A 125 5.03 0.74 10.14
N VAL A 126 5.13 1.97 9.61
CA VAL A 126 5.54 3.16 10.37
C VAL A 126 4.35 4.04 10.74
N LEU A 127 3.28 3.96 9.95
CA LEU A 127 2.03 4.68 10.20
C LEU A 127 0.86 3.82 9.73
N ASN A 128 -0.20 3.82 10.52
CA ASN A 128 -1.51 3.32 10.16
C ASN A 128 -2.53 4.20 10.86
N ASP A 129 -3.36 4.91 10.10
CA ASP A 129 -4.14 6.02 10.62
C ASP A 129 -5.40 6.28 9.78
N ASN A 130 -6.30 7.07 10.34
CA ASN A 130 -7.50 7.59 9.70
C ASN A 130 -7.73 9.03 10.17
N PHE A 131 -7.25 9.99 9.39
CA PHE A 131 -7.36 11.39 9.80
C PHE A 131 -8.82 11.86 9.70
N LYS A 132 -9.26 12.52 10.77
CA LYS A 132 -10.49 13.30 10.81
C LYS A 132 -10.10 14.76 11.00
N VAL A 133 -10.78 15.66 10.30
CA VAL A 133 -10.60 17.10 10.50
C VAL A 133 -11.72 17.57 11.43
N ASP A 134 -11.35 18.24 12.53
CA ASP A 134 -12.27 18.75 13.57
C ASP A 134 -12.97 20.07 13.16
#